data_AF-A0A933T614-F1
#
_entry.id   AF-A0A933T614-F1
#
_cell.length_a   1.000
_cell.length_b   1.000
_cell.length_c   1.000
_cell.angle_alpha   90.00
_cell.angle_beta   90.00
_cell.angle_gamma   90.00
#
_symmetry.space_group_name_H-M   'P 1'
#
loop_
_entity.id
_entity.type
_entity.pdbx_description
1 polymer ?
#
loop_
_entity_poly.entity_id
_entity_poly.type
_entity_poly.pdbx_seq_one_letter_code
_entity_poly.pdbx_strand_id
1 'polypeptide(L)'
;MKRIIILLALNFIIFLGIAFAETSQIIGDLEKLIKEGDWRGAYVVINNLPSKTEEQSEDKKELSESSQNIINFLEEWYRCRPYDNGQGRKEALRCYISMGDSTKKALPQKFFSPDFIKELNKKTEYVMLRIEEIPKELQKEKEERNAKLAEKQKKKEAEEQEKQRQKDRPIKEEIAQKIFSNVQEKAFESIEYKTAEITCNICSCMTGIKQAEYKITEEKIYAKKYGTINLSKIDGYKQGIIHCNGIIKDNKVEYKEITKKNFNTSDCKKIQYPCEDSVEELRFKLMKELVEIETNDDTVKALLKTKYFQSGGKHIGE
;
A
#
# COMPACT_ATOMS: atom_id res chain seq x y z
N MET A 1 22.37 -17.71 -50.02
CA MET A 1 23.73 -17.98 -49.50
C MET A 1 24.55 -18.91 -50.39
N LYS A 2 24.18 -20.18 -50.62
CA LYS A 2 25.00 -21.13 -51.43
C LYS A 2 25.42 -20.62 -52.82
N ARG A 3 24.53 -19.95 -53.57
CA ARG A 3 24.83 -19.41 -54.92
C ARG A 3 25.74 -18.17 -54.93
N ILE A 4 25.75 -17.41 -53.84
CA ILE A 4 26.44 -16.12 -53.77
C ILE A 4 27.94 -16.32 -53.50
N ILE A 5 28.30 -17.34 -52.72
CA ILE A 5 29.69 -17.63 -52.36
C ILE A 5 30.41 -18.36 -53.51
N ILE A 6 29.69 -19.16 -54.29
CA ILE A 6 30.20 -19.74 -55.55
C ILE A 6 30.60 -18.64 -56.53
N LEU A 7 29.83 -17.56 -56.62
CA LEU A 7 30.16 -16.39 -57.44
C LEU A 7 31.40 -15.63 -56.93
N LEU A 8 31.68 -15.67 -55.63
CA LEU A 8 32.88 -15.05 -55.03
C LEU A 8 34.15 -15.84 -55.30
N ALA A 9 34.09 -17.16 -55.14
CA ALA A 9 35.19 -18.06 -55.49
C ALA A 9 35.57 -17.94 -56.97
N LEU A 10 34.55 -17.89 -57.86
CA LEU A 10 34.74 -17.74 -59.30
C LEU A 10 35.36 -16.38 -59.66
N ASN A 11 34.88 -15.28 -59.09
CA ASN A 11 35.46 -13.95 -59.37
C ASN A 11 36.89 -13.81 -58.85
N PHE A 12 37.22 -14.39 -57.70
CA PHE A 12 38.57 -14.34 -57.13
C PHE A 12 39.60 -15.13 -57.96
N ILE A 13 39.19 -16.29 -58.48
CA ILE A 13 40.04 -17.13 -59.33
C ILE A 13 40.29 -16.48 -60.70
N ILE A 14 39.30 -15.74 -61.23
CA ILE A 14 39.46 -14.93 -62.44
C ILE A 14 40.40 -13.74 -62.17
N PHE A 15 40.31 -13.09 -61.01
CA PHE A 15 41.14 -11.92 -60.66
C PHE A 15 42.63 -12.27 -60.43
N LEU A 16 42.94 -13.49 -59.96
CA LEU A 16 44.32 -13.94 -59.70
C LEU A 16 45.08 -14.45 -60.95
N GLY A 17 44.46 -14.48 -62.14
CA GLY A 17 45.16 -14.89 -63.37
C GLY A 17 45.76 -16.30 -63.29
N ILE A 18 45.02 -17.23 -62.66
CA ILE A 18 45.41 -18.63 -62.51
C ILE A 18 45.07 -19.35 -63.82
N ALA A 19 46.02 -20.13 -64.36
CA ALA A 19 45.85 -20.83 -65.63
C ALA A 19 44.65 -21.79 -65.57
N PHE A 20 43.84 -21.79 -66.64
CA PHE A 20 42.50 -22.39 -66.74
C PHE A 20 42.36 -23.88 -66.36
N ALA A 21 43.46 -24.63 -66.25
CA ALA A 21 43.42 -26.08 -66.00
C ALA A 21 43.30 -26.43 -64.51
N GLU A 22 44.03 -25.75 -63.62
CA GLU A 22 44.06 -26.04 -62.17
C GLU A 22 42.90 -25.39 -61.41
N THR A 23 42.27 -24.38 -62.00
CA THR A 23 41.14 -23.63 -61.42
C THR A 23 39.87 -24.47 -61.31
N SER A 24 39.63 -25.37 -62.27
CA SER A 24 38.39 -26.17 -62.33
C SER A 24 38.22 -27.11 -61.13
N GLN A 25 39.31 -27.71 -60.66
CA GLN A 25 39.30 -28.66 -59.54
C GLN A 25 39.17 -27.94 -58.20
N ILE A 26 39.89 -26.81 -58.03
CA ILE A 26 39.79 -25.96 -56.85
C ILE A 26 38.38 -25.38 -56.70
N ILE A 27 37.75 -24.96 -57.81
CA ILE A 27 36.35 -24.50 -57.81
C ILE A 27 35.41 -25.63 -57.41
N GLY A 28 35.60 -26.85 -57.94
CA GLY A 28 34.80 -28.02 -57.60
C GLY A 28 34.86 -28.37 -56.11
N ASP A 29 36.06 -28.34 -55.52
CA ASP A 29 36.27 -28.61 -54.10
C ASP A 29 35.67 -27.49 -53.22
N LEU A 30 35.83 -26.22 -53.61
CA LEU A 30 35.20 -25.10 -52.90
C LEU A 30 33.68 -25.21 -52.94
N GLU A 31 33.09 -25.51 -54.09
CA GLU A 31 31.64 -25.68 -54.23
C GLU A 31 31.11 -26.79 -53.33
N LYS A 32 31.84 -27.91 -53.24
CA LYS A 32 31.47 -29.05 -52.40
C LYS A 32 31.51 -28.67 -50.92
N LEU A 33 32.60 -28.06 -50.46
CA LEU A 33 32.78 -27.64 -49.07
C LEU A 33 31.72 -26.60 -48.66
N ILE A 34 31.41 -25.64 -49.54
CA ILE A 34 30.34 -24.65 -49.32
C ILE A 34 28.94 -25.29 -49.32
N LYS A 35 28.69 -26.32 -50.15
CA LYS A 35 27.42 -27.05 -50.17
C LYS A 35 27.22 -27.88 -48.91
N GLU A 36 28.30 -28.43 -48.35
CA GLU A 36 28.33 -29.22 -47.12
C GLU A 36 28.34 -28.35 -45.85
N GLY A 37 28.62 -27.05 -45.98
CA GLY A 37 28.70 -26.12 -44.85
C GLY A 37 30.02 -26.21 -44.08
N ASP A 38 31.06 -26.81 -44.69
CA ASP A 38 32.42 -26.85 -44.16
C ASP A 38 33.18 -25.59 -44.55
N TRP A 39 32.92 -24.52 -43.80
CA TRP A 39 33.49 -23.20 -44.03
C TRP A 39 34.99 -23.14 -43.73
N ARG A 40 35.50 -24.00 -42.84
CA ARG A 40 36.93 -24.10 -42.52
C ARG A 40 37.69 -24.75 -43.67
N GLY A 41 37.14 -25.81 -44.27
CA GLY A 41 37.70 -26.40 -45.48
C GLY A 41 37.79 -25.39 -46.62
N ALA A 42 36.72 -24.64 -46.88
CA ALA A 42 36.70 -23.63 -47.94
C ALA A 42 37.75 -22.52 -47.72
N TYR A 43 37.95 -22.08 -46.46
CA TYR A 43 38.95 -21.07 -46.09
C TYR A 43 40.39 -21.56 -46.31
N VAL A 44 40.69 -22.81 -45.95
CA VAL A 44 42.02 -23.41 -46.15
C VAL A 44 42.38 -23.48 -47.64
N VAL A 45 41.42 -23.81 -48.50
CA VAL A 45 41.65 -23.88 -49.95
C VAL A 45 41.93 -22.49 -50.54
N ILE A 46 41.22 -21.45 -50.11
CA ILE A 46 41.45 -20.06 -50.56
C ILE A 46 42.85 -19.57 -50.15
N ASN A 47 43.28 -19.86 -48.92
CA ASN A 47 44.57 -19.39 -48.41
C ASN A 47 45.79 -20.03 -49.07
N ASN A 48 45.64 -21.22 -49.64
CA ASN A 48 46.72 -21.94 -50.30
C ASN A 48 46.90 -21.59 -51.79
N LEU A 49 46.14 -20.62 -52.32
CA LEU A 49 46.28 -20.16 -53.72
C LEU A 49 47.59 -19.36 -53.95
N PRO A 50 48.39 -19.63 -55.00
CA PRO A 50 49.64 -18.90 -55.23
C PRO A 50 49.39 -17.44 -55.66
N SER A 51 50.10 -16.48 -55.04
CA SER A 51 50.09 -15.04 -55.42
C SER A 51 51.28 -14.71 -56.32
N LYS A 52 51.08 -13.93 -57.39
CA LYS A 52 52.13 -13.63 -58.38
C LYS A 52 52.81 -12.25 -58.22
N THR A 53 52.30 -11.34 -57.39
CA THR A 53 52.90 -10.00 -57.11
C THR A 53 52.79 -9.58 -55.64
N GLU A 54 53.59 -8.59 -55.19
CA GLU A 54 53.55 -8.04 -53.83
C GLU A 54 52.19 -7.38 -53.50
N GLU A 55 51.61 -6.62 -54.43
CA GLU A 55 50.27 -6.02 -54.28
C GLU A 55 49.16 -7.10 -54.16
N GLN A 56 49.32 -8.23 -54.86
CA GLN A 56 48.43 -9.40 -54.71
C GLN A 56 48.64 -10.13 -53.37
N SER A 57 49.79 -9.95 -52.71
CA SER A 57 50.08 -10.58 -51.42
C SER A 57 49.43 -9.84 -50.24
N GLU A 58 49.34 -8.51 -50.32
CA GLU A 58 48.62 -7.69 -49.33
C GLU A 58 47.10 -7.83 -49.46
N ASP A 59 46.55 -7.74 -50.68
CA ASP A 59 45.12 -7.98 -50.93
C ASP A 59 44.69 -9.40 -50.48
N LYS A 60 45.56 -10.40 -50.68
CA LYS A 60 45.31 -11.78 -50.21
C LYS A 60 45.31 -11.90 -48.69
N LYS A 61 46.21 -11.18 -48.01
CA LYS A 61 46.28 -11.15 -46.55
C LYS A 61 45.06 -10.46 -45.94
N GLU A 62 44.64 -9.32 -46.51
CA GLU A 62 43.46 -8.58 -46.09
C GLU A 62 42.17 -9.41 -46.28
N LEU A 63 42.04 -10.11 -47.40
CA LEU A 63 40.93 -11.02 -47.66
C LEU A 63 40.91 -12.22 -46.71
N SER A 64 42.09 -12.77 -46.38
CA SER A 64 42.26 -13.87 -45.44
C SER A 64 41.79 -13.46 -44.03
N GLU A 65 42.27 -12.32 -43.54
CA GLU A 65 41.89 -11.79 -42.22
C GLU A 65 40.39 -11.45 -42.16
N SER A 66 39.83 -10.83 -43.20
CA SER A 66 38.39 -10.55 -43.30
C SER A 66 37.55 -11.83 -43.30
N SER A 67 37.94 -12.83 -44.09
CA SER A 67 37.22 -14.10 -44.19
C SER A 67 37.22 -14.86 -42.86
N GLN A 68 38.35 -14.86 -42.15
CA GLN A 68 38.44 -15.47 -40.81
C GLN A 68 37.55 -14.74 -39.79
N ASN A 69 37.50 -13.40 -39.84
CA ASN A 69 36.64 -12.61 -38.96
C ASN A 69 35.15 -12.88 -39.22
N ILE A 70 34.75 -13.08 -40.48
CA ILE A 70 33.38 -13.46 -40.86
C ILE A 70 33.04 -14.88 -40.39
N ILE A 71 33.97 -15.83 -40.53
CA ILE A 71 33.79 -17.21 -40.03
C ILE A 71 33.60 -17.19 -38.51
N ASN A 72 34.45 -16.47 -37.79
CA ASN A 72 34.35 -16.33 -36.34
C ASN A 72 32.99 -15.70 -35.94
N PHE A 73 32.56 -14.65 -36.63
CA PHE A 73 31.25 -14.03 -36.40
C PHE A 73 30.09 -15.02 -36.61
N LEU A 74 30.13 -15.82 -37.68
CA LEU A 74 29.07 -16.79 -37.97
C LEU A 74 29.08 -17.97 -36.98
N GLU A 75 30.25 -18.49 -36.59
CA GLU A 75 30.39 -19.51 -35.55
C GLU A 75 29.82 -19.01 -34.21
N GLU A 76 30.16 -17.79 -33.81
CA GLU A 76 29.60 -17.15 -32.63
C GLU A 76 28.09 -16.96 -32.79
N TRP A 77 27.59 -16.47 -33.92
CA TRP A 77 26.15 -16.30 -34.16
C TRP A 77 25.34 -17.57 -33.94
N TYR A 78 25.81 -18.70 -34.46
CA TYR A 78 25.14 -19.99 -34.25
C TYR A 78 25.23 -20.47 -32.79
N ARG A 79 26.35 -20.22 -32.11
CA ARG A 79 26.52 -20.53 -30.68
C ARG A 79 25.61 -19.67 -29.79
N CYS A 80 25.33 -18.43 -30.18
CA CYS A 80 24.62 -17.46 -29.35
C CYS A 80 23.09 -17.55 -29.47
N ARG A 81 22.57 -18.11 -30.56
CA ARG A 81 21.13 -18.29 -30.83
C ARG A 81 20.31 -18.95 -29.69
N PRO A 82 20.81 -19.96 -28.94
CA PRO A 82 20.03 -20.58 -27.86
C PRO A 82 19.69 -19.64 -26.70
N TYR A 83 20.51 -18.59 -26.48
CA TYR A 83 20.32 -17.66 -25.37
C TYR A 83 19.26 -16.59 -25.65
N ASP A 84 18.80 -16.45 -26.90
CA ASP A 84 17.69 -15.55 -27.26
C ASP A 84 16.33 -16.01 -26.72
N ASN A 85 16.20 -17.28 -26.37
CA ASN A 85 14.95 -17.85 -25.84
C ASN A 85 14.79 -17.69 -24.32
N GLY A 86 15.51 -16.75 -23.70
CA GLY A 86 15.28 -16.32 -22.31
C GLY A 86 16.03 -17.10 -21.23
N GLN A 87 16.79 -18.14 -21.56
CA GLN A 87 17.71 -18.79 -20.62
C GLN A 87 19.07 -18.07 -20.65
N GLY A 88 19.29 -17.14 -19.72
CA GLY A 88 20.60 -16.51 -19.51
C GLY A 88 20.84 -15.23 -20.32
N ARG A 89 20.07 -14.16 -20.03
CA ARG A 89 20.27 -12.83 -20.64
C ARG A 89 21.69 -12.28 -20.43
N LYS A 90 22.35 -12.60 -19.32
CA LYS A 90 23.75 -12.20 -19.09
C LYS A 90 24.72 -12.93 -20.02
N GLU A 91 24.43 -14.20 -20.28
CA GLU A 91 25.18 -15.06 -21.20
C GLU A 91 24.94 -14.62 -22.65
N ALA A 92 23.70 -14.24 -22.99
CA ALA A 92 23.33 -13.63 -24.26
C ALA A 92 24.09 -12.31 -24.51
N LEU A 93 24.16 -11.41 -23.51
CA LEU A 93 24.88 -10.14 -23.65
C LEU A 93 26.37 -10.36 -23.92
N ARG A 94 27.03 -11.27 -23.19
CA ARG A 94 28.46 -11.60 -23.42
C ARG A 94 28.69 -12.13 -24.82
N CYS A 95 27.79 -13.00 -25.27
CA CYS A 95 27.75 -13.56 -26.61
C CYS A 95 27.63 -12.47 -27.69
N TYR A 96 26.70 -11.52 -27.52
CA TYR A 96 26.52 -10.41 -28.46
C TYR A 96 27.69 -9.43 -28.51
N ILE A 97 28.30 -9.12 -27.36
CA ILE A 97 29.50 -8.27 -27.32
C ILE A 97 30.66 -8.88 -28.12
N SER A 98 30.91 -10.18 -27.96
CA SER A 98 31.95 -10.91 -28.72
C SER A 98 31.72 -10.81 -30.23
N MET A 99 30.47 -10.99 -30.66
CA MET A 99 30.08 -10.85 -32.06
C MET A 99 30.23 -9.42 -32.58
N GLY A 100 29.89 -8.42 -31.76
CA GLY A 100 30.07 -7.01 -32.08
C GLY A 100 31.54 -6.65 -32.35
N ASP A 101 32.48 -7.25 -31.62
CA ASP A 101 33.91 -7.02 -31.82
C ASP A 101 34.46 -7.72 -33.07
N SER A 102 33.90 -8.89 -33.43
CA SER A 102 34.22 -9.61 -34.66
C SER A 102 33.73 -8.86 -35.92
N THR A 103 32.54 -8.26 -35.88
CA THR A 103 31.97 -7.52 -37.03
C THR A 103 32.70 -6.21 -37.32
N LYS A 104 33.13 -5.47 -36.29
CA LYS A 104 33.92 -4.23 -36.45
C LYS A 104 35.24 -4.46 -37.19
N LYS A 105 35.80 -5.68 -37.11
CA LYS A 105 37.08 -6.07 -37.73
C LYS A 105 36.92 -6.75 -39.09
N ALA A 106 35.70 -7.03 -39.54
CA ALA A 106 35.42 -7.87 -40.70
C ALA A 106 35.36 -7.13 -42.05
N LEU A 107 35.54 -5.80 -42.10
CA LEU A 107 35.26 -5.00 -43.29
C LEU A 107 36.50 -4.75 -44.17
N PRO A 108 36.59 -5.46 -45.30
CA PRO A 108 36.73 -4.79 -46.58
C PRO A 108 35.57 -5.17 -47.48
N GLN A 109 34.71 -4.18 -47.78
CA GLN A 109 33.55 -4.31 -48.66
C GLN A 109 33.92 -4.65 -50.11
N LYS A 110 35.20 -4.59 -50.46
CA LYS A 110 35.75 -4.71 -51.81
C LYS A 110 35.62 -6.12 -52.41
N PHE A 111 35.57 -7.15 -51.58
CA PHE A 111 35.68 -8.55 -52.03
C PHE A 111 34.39 -9.37 -51.89
N PHE A 112 33.30 -8.81 -51.35
CA PHE A 112 32.05 -9.52 -51.14
C PHE A 112 30.93 -9.00 -52.03
N SER A 113 30.00 -9.89 -52.39
CA SER A 113 28.85 -9.53 -53.22
C SER A 113 27.93 -8.57 -52.44
N PRO A 114 27.23 -7.65 -53.13
CA PRO A 114 26.27 -6.74 -52.50
C PRO A 114 25.20 -7.46 -51.65
N ASP A 115 24.69 -8.60 -52.11
CA ASP A 115 23.67 -9.38 -51.39
C ASP A 115 24.20 -9.98 -50.08
N PHE A 116 25.45 -10.45 -50.07
CA PHE A 116 26.09 -10.95 -48.86
C PHE A 116 26.35 -9.84 -47.85
N ILE A 117 26.86 -8.69 -48.31
CA ILE A 117 27.08 -7.51 -47.47
C ILE A 117 25.76 -7.07 -46.83
N LYS A 118 24.66 -7.07 -47.59
CA LYS A 118 23.32 -6.75 -47.09
C LYS A 118 22.87 -7.70 -45.97
N GLU A 119 23.02 -9.01 -46.16
CA GLU A 119 22.63 -10.00 -45.13
C GLU A 119 23.56 -9.99 -43.90
N LEU A 120 24.85 -9.73 -44.09
CA LEU A 120 25.80 -9.55 -43.00
C LEU A 120 25.46 -8.31 -42.18
N ASN A 121 25.19 -7.17 -42.83
CA ASN A 121 24.79 -5.93 -42.17
C ASN A 121 23.52 -6.09 -41.34
N LYS A 122 22.49 -6.79 -41.85
CA LYS A 122 21.28 -7.09 -41.07
C LYS A 122 21.57 -7.86 -39.78
N LYS A 123 22.48 -8.84 -39.82
CA LYS A 123 22.87 -9.61 -38.64
C LYS A 123 23.68 -8.77 -37.65
N THR A 124 24.58 -7.94 -38.16
CA THR A 124 25.35 -6.98 -37.35
C THR A 124 24.42 -5.97 -36.67
N GLU A 125 23.46 -5.41 -37.38
CA GLU A 125 22.44 -4.50 -36.82
C GLU A 125 21.65 -5.17 -35.70
N TYR A 126 21.20 -6.42 -35.90
CA TYR A 126 20.53 -7.19 -34.86
C TYR A 126 21.41 -7.40 -33.62
N VAL A 127 22.69 -7.78 -33.79
CA VAL A 127 23.63 -7.93 -32.66
C VAL A 127 23.75 -6.62 -31.89
N MET A 128 23.96 -5.50 -32.59
CA MET A 128 24.13 -4.19 -31.95
C MET A 128 22.88 -3.76 -31.17
N LEU A 129 21.68 -3.98 -31.74
CA LEU A 129 20.41 -3.75 -31.04
C LEU A 129 20.30 -4.59 -29.76
N ARG A 130 20.66 -5.88 -29.80
CA ARG A 130 20.60 -6.75 -28.61
C ARG A 130 21.63 -6.38 -27.54
N ILE A 131 22.81 -5.87 -27.91
CA ILE A 131 23.79 -5.33 -26.94
C ILE A 131 23.19 -4.15 -26.15
N GLU A 132 22.36 -3.32 -26.79
CA GLU A 132 21.73 -2.16 -26.14
C GLU A 132 20.48 -2.51 -25.32
N GLU A 133 19.67 -3.48 -25.79
CA GLU A 133 18.39 -3.84 -25.16
C GLU A 133 18.56 -4.71 -23.91
N ILE A 134 19.43 -5.71 -23.95
CA ILE A 134 19.59 -6.68 -22.86
C ILE A 134 19.96 -6.02 -21.51
N PRO A 135 20.87 -5.02 -21.44
CA PRO A 135 21.13 -4.28 -20.20
C PRO A 135 19.88 -3.57 -19.65
N LYS A 136 19.04 -2.99 -20.51
CA LYS A 136 17.79 -2.32 -20.11
C LYS A 136 16.79 -3.33 -19.55
N GLU A 137 16.66 -4.49 -20.19
CA GLU A 137 15.81 -5.59 -19.71
C GLU A 137 16.29 -6.12 -18.34
N LEU A 138 17.60 -6.31 -18.16
CA LEU A 138 18.20 -6.75 -16.90
C LEU A 138 18.00 -5.74 -15.77
N GLN A 139 18.12 -4.45 -16.08
CA GLN A 139 17.88 -3.38 -15.12
C GLN A 139 16.41 -3.35 -14.68
N LYS A 140 15.47 -3.43 -15.63
CA LYS A 140 14.03 -3.49 -15.34
C LYS A 140 13.67 -4.72 -14.49
N GLU A 141 14.26 -5.88 -14.79
CA GLU A 141 14.04 -7.09 -14.00
C GLU A 141 14.59 -6.96 -12.57
N LYS A 142 15.74 -6.31 -12.38
CA LYS A 142 16.30 -6.01 -11.06
C LYS A 142 15.40 -5.06 -10.28
N GLU A 143 14.88 -4.02 -10.92
CA GLU A 143 13.93 -3.07 -10.33
C GLU A 143 12.63 -3.76 -9.92
N GLU A 144 12.07 -4.62 -10.77
CA GLU A 144 10.85 -5.38 -10.45
C GLU A 144 11.07 -6.33 -9.27
N ARG A 145 12.21 -7.04 -9.22
CA ARG A 145 12.56 -7.90 -8.07
C ARG A 145 12.71 -7.08 -6.79
N ASN A 146 13.37 -5.93 -6.86
CA ASN A 146 13.55 -5.05 -5.71
C ASN A 146 12.20 -4.49 -5.24
N ALA A 147 11.31 -4.11 -6.15
CA ALA A 147 9.96 -3.65 -5.84
C ALA A 147 9.14 -4.75 -5.13
N LYS A 148 9.17 -5.99 -5.63
CA LYS A 148 8.52 -7.15 -4.99
C LYS A 148 9.09 -7.43 -3.59
N LEU A 149 10.40 -7.31 -3.41
CA LEU A 149 11.04 -7.47 -2.09
C LEU A 149 10.62 -6.37 -1.12
N ALA A 150 10.61 -5.11 -1.57
CA ALA A 150 10.16 -3.98 -0.76
C ALA A 150 8.69 -4.10 -0.37
N GLU A 151 7.81 -4.53 -1.29
CA GLU A 151 6.41 -4.80 -0.99
C GLU A 151 6.25 -5.93 0.05
N LYS A 152 7.03 -7.01 -0.08
CA LYS A 152 7.03 -8.11 0.89
C LYS A 152 7.53 -7.67 2.27
N GLN A 153 8.53 -6.80 2.34
CA GLN A 153 9.01 -6.22 3.60
C GLN A 153 7.93 -5.34 4.25
N LYS A 154 7.34 -4.42 3.50
CA LYS A 154 6.22 -3.58 4.00
C LYS A 154 5.06 -4.40 4.52
N LYS A 155 4.69 -5.49 3.83
CA LYS A 155 3.64 -6.41 4.28
C LYS A 155 3.99 -7.09 5.61
N LYS A 156 5.25 -7.53 5.79
CA LYS A 156 5.72 -8.12 7.05
C LYS A 156 5.72 -7.10 8.20
N GLU A 157 6.22 -5.89 7.95
CA GLU A 157 6.22 -4.81 8.95
C GLU A 157 4.79 -4.45 9.38
N ALA A 158 3.86 -4.36 8.43
CA ALA A 158 2.45 -4.10 8.73
C ALA A 158 1.80 -5.24 9.54
N GLU A 159 2.11 -6.50 9.23
CA GLU A 159 1.61 -7.66 9.97
C GLU A 159 2.17 -7.71 11.40
N GLU A 160 3.45 -7.38 11.59
CA GLU A 160 4.09 -7.32 12.89
C GLU A 160 3.54 -6.18 13.76
N GLN A 161 3.35 -4.99 13.16
CA GLN A 161 2.67 -3.87 13.81
C GLN A 161 1.24 -4.24 14.23
N GLU A 162 0.50 -4.96 13.39
CA GLU A 162 -0.85 -5.42 13.73
C GLU A 162 -0.87 -6.44 14.87
N LYS A 163 0.06 -7.40 14.87
CA LYS A 163 0.23 -8.34 15.99
C LYS A 163 0.55 -7.61 17.29
N GLN A 164 1.38 -6.56 17.23
CA GLN A 164 1.68 -5.75 18.40
C GLN A 164 0.44 -4.99 18.89
N ARG A 165 -0.32 -4.36 17.99
CA ARG A 165 -1.60 -3.72 18.33
C ARG A 165 -2.58 -4.67 19.00
N GLN A 166 -2.66 -5.92 18.53
CA GLN A 166 -3.54 -6.94 19.12
C GLN A 166 -3.10 -7.35 20.53
N LYS A 167 -1.79 -7.41 20.79
CA LYS A 167 -1.26 -7.68 22.13
C LYS A 167 -1.50 -6.53 23.10
N ASP A 168 -1.37 -5.29 22.62
CA ASP A 168 -1.51 -4.09 23.45
C ASP A 168 -2.98 -3.72 23.72
N ARG A 169 -3.90 -4.16 22.85
CA ARG A 169 -5.33 -3.90 22.97
C ARG A 169 -5.94 -4.26 24.34
N PRO A 170 -5.80 -5.48 24.88
CA PRO A 170 -6.39 -5.83 26.18
C PRO A 170 -5.85 -4.95 27.32
N ILE A 171 -4.55 -4.61 27.28
CA ILE A 171 -3.92 -3.74 28.27
C ILE A 171 -4.54 -2.34 28.20
N LYS A 172 -4.69 -1.79 26.98
CA LYS A 172 -5.33 -0.49 26.78
C LYS A 172 -6.81 -0.49 27.17
N GLU A 173 -7.53 -1.58 26.95
CA GLU A 173 -8.92 -1.75 27.39
C GLU A 173 -9.05 -1.80 28.91
N GLU A 174 -8.14 -2.48 29.61
CA GLU A 174 -8.08 -2.49 31.08
C GLU A 174 -7.78 -1.09 31.64
N ILE A 175 -6.80 -0.39 31.06
CA ILE A 175 -6.47 0.99 31.43
C ILE A 175 -7.69 1.90 31.21
N ALA A 176 -8.34 1.81 30.05
CA ALA A 176 -9.55 2.58 29.75
C ALA A 176 -10.66 2.28 30.77
N GLN A 177 -10.82 1.03 31.21
CA GLN A 177 -11.82 0.67 32.21
C GLN A 177 -11.52 1.27 33.58
N LYS A 178 -10.25 1.23 34.03
CA LYS A 178 -9.85 1.85 35.30
C LYS A 178 -10.07 3.37 35.28
N ILE A 179 -9.67 4.03 34.18
CA ILE A 179 -9.88 5.47 34.00
C ILE A 179 -11.37 5.78 33.99
N PHE A 180 -12.18 5.00 33.26
CA PHE A 180 -13.63 5.20 33.20
C PHE A 180 -14.27 5.15 34.59
N SER A 181 -13.97 4.12 35.38
CA SER A 181 -14.51 3.99 36.74
C SER A 181 -14.09 5.15 37.64
N ASN A 182 -12.81 5.54 37.61
CA ASN A 182 -12.30 6.66 38.39
C ASN A 182 -12.94 8.00 37.99
N VAL A 183 -13.05 8.26 36.69
CA VAL A 183 -13.70 9.46 36.16
C VAL A 183 -15.19 9.50 36.53
N GLN A 184 -15.86 8.35 36.47
CA GLN A 184 -17.27 8.24 36.84
C GLN A 184 -17.47 8.60 38.31
N GLU A 185 -16.66 8.01 39.20
CA GLU A 185 -16.69 8.30 40.64
C GLU A 185 -16.42 9.78 40.92
N LYS A 186 -15.36 10.36 40.32
CA LYS A 186 -15.05 11.78 40.44
C LYS A 186 -16.17 12.70 39.93
N ALA A 187 -16.87 12.32 38.86
CA ALA A 187 -17.99 13.08 38.34
C ALA A 187 -19.17 13.10 39.33
N PHE A 188 -19.51 11.95 39.93
CA PHE A 188 -20.53 11.86 40.99
C PHE A 188 -20.14 12.61 42.25
N GLU A 189 -18.85 12.62 42.59
CA GLU A 189 -18.36 13.35 43.76
C GLU A 189 -18.26 14.85 43.56
N SER A 190 -18.29 15.31 42.31
CA SER A 190 -18.15 16.72 41.98
C SER A 190 -19.23 17.57 42.64
N ILE A 191 -18.80 18.73 43.15
CA ILE A 191 -19.69 19.70 43.77
C ILE A 191 -20.78 20.14 42.79
N GLU A 192 -20.44 20.30 41.51
CA GLU A 192 -21.38 20.71 40.47
C GLU A 192 -22.49 19.69 40.25
N TYR A 193 -22.15 18.39 40.12
CA TYR A 193 -23.14 17.31 39.99
C TYR A 193 -24.04 17.21 41.22
N LYS A 194 -23.45 17.09 42.42
CA LYS A 194 -24.21 16.98 43.69
C LYS A 194 -25.16 18.16 43.88
N THR A 195 -24.70 19.37 43.57
CA THR A 195 -25.54 20.57 43.66
C THR A 195 -26.74 20.51 42.71
N ALA A 196 -26.52 20.03 41.47
CA ALA A 196 -27.58 19.89 40.48
C ALA A 196 -28.59 18.79 40.88
N GLU A 197 -28.11 17.64 41.35
CA GLU A 197 -28.94 16.52 41.81
C GLU A 197 -29.83 16.92 43.00
N ILE A 198 -29.25 17.52 44.03
CA ILE A 198 -29.99 18.02 45.20
C ILE A 198 -31.04 19.06 44.77
N THR A 199 -30.69 19.95 43.85
CA THR A 199 -31.62 20.95 43.31
C THR A 199 -32.77 20.27 42.57
N CYS A 200 -32.50 19.30 41.69
CA CYS A 200 -33.53 18.52 40.98
C CYS A 200 -34.48 17.83 41.96
N ASN A 201 -33.97 17.18 43.00
CA ASN A 201 -34.78 16.52 44.03
C ASN A 201 -35.71 17.48 44.77
N ILE A 202 -35.21 18.65 45.18
CA ILE A 202 -36.03 19.69 45.82
C ILE A 202 -37.12 20.18 44.88
N CYS A 203 -36.76 20.52 43.64
CA CYS A 203 -37.68 21.10 42.67
C CYS A 203 -38.77 20.09 42.26
N SER A 204 -38.41 18.81 42.10
CA SER A 204 -39.35 17.72 41.81
C SER A 204 -40.38 17.58 42.93
N CYS A 205 -39.93 17.56 44.19
CA CYS A 205 -40.81 17.54 45.35
C CYS A 205 -41.73 18.78 45.43
N MET A 206 -41.20 19.98 45.15
CA MET A 206 -42.02 21.20 45.11
C MET A 206 -43.13 21.13 44.05
N THR A 207 -42.83 20.55 42.88
CA THR A 207 -43.81 20.33 41.81
C THR A 207 -44.85 19.29 42.24
N GLY A 208 -44.42 18.19 42.87
CA GLY A 208 -45.29 17.15 43.42
C GLY A 208 -46.25 17.68 44.48
N ILE A 209 -45.78 18.55 45.38
CA ILE A 209 -46.63 19.20 46.38
C ILE A 209 -47.72 20.04 45.71
N LYS A 210 -47.37 20.91 44.75
CA LYS A 210 -48.35 21.75 44.05
C LYS A 210 -49.41 20.91 43.32
N GLN A 211 -48.99 19.82 42.68
CA GLN A 211 -49.91 18.89 42.02
C GLN A 211 -50.84 18.19 43.02
N ALA A 212 -50.32 17.77 44.18
CA ALA A 212 -51.11 17.16 45.24
C ALA A 212 -52.13 18.15 45.83
N GLU A 213 -51.73 19.39 46.11
CA GLU A 213 -52.61 20.46 46.59
C GLU A 213 -53.73 20.78 45.60
N TYR A 214 -53.39 20.83 44.30
CA TYR A 214 -54.37 21.00 43.23
C TYR A 214 -55.39 19.85 43.21
N LYS A 215 -54.92 18.59 43.24
CA LYS A 215 -55.81 17.41 43.25
C LYS A 215 -56.70 17.36 44.49
N ILE A 216 -56.19 17.75 45.66
CA ILE A 216 -57.03 17.90 46.88
C ILE A 216 -58.12 18.94 46.66
N THR A 217 -57.81 20.05 45.99
CA THR A 217 -58.78 21.11 45.69
C THR A 217 -59.84 20.62 44.70
N GLU A 218 -59.46 19.89 43.65
CA GLU A 218 -60.39 19.26 42.71
C GLU A 218 -61.35 18.30 43.41
N GLU A 219 -60.84 17.43 44.30
CA GLU A 219 -61.67 16.50 45.07
C GLU A 219 -62.68 17.23 45.98
N LYS A 220 -62.27 18.36 46.59
CA LYS A 220 -63.19 19.19 47.39
C LYS A 220 -64.27 19.84 46.54
N ILE A 221 -63.93 20.31 45.34
CA ILE A 221 -64.90 20.89 44.39
C ILE A 221 -65.88 19.81 43.91
N TYR A 222 -65.36 18.63 43.56
CA TYR A 222 -66.16 17.47 43.18
C TYR A 222 -67.15 17.09 44.30
N ALA A 223 -66.66 17.01 45.54
CA ALA A 223 -67.49 16.71 46.70
C ALA A 223 -68.59 17.75 46.92
N LYS A 224 -68.31 19.04 46.70
CA LYS A 224 -69.33 20.10 46.79
C LYS A 224 -70.43 19.94 45.73
N LYS A 225 -70.09 19.45 44.54
CA LYS A 225 -71.03 19.28 43.42
C LYS A 225 -71.89 18.02 43.55
N TYR A 226 -71.33 16.92 44.06
CA TYR A 226 -71.98 15.61 44.04
C TYR A 226 -72.29 15.02 45.43
N GLY A 227 -71.92 15.72 46.52
CA GLY A 227 -72.23 15.32 47.89
C GLY A 227 -71.35 14.19 48.45
N THR A 228 -70.36 13.71 47.69
CA THR A 228 -69.49 12.59 48.09
C THR A 228 -68.02 13.00 48.06
N ILE A 229 -67.29 12.78 49.15
CA ILE A 229 -65.86 13.06 49.26
C ILE A 229 -65.04 11.77 49.36
N ASN A 230 -63.97 11.65 48.58
CA ASN A 230 -63.04 10.53 48.67
C ASN A 230 -61.91 10.87 49.66
N LEU A 231 -62.16 10.64 50.96
CA LEU A 231 -61.20 10.93 52.02
C LEU A 231 -59.88 10.16 51.85
N SER A 232 -59.95 8.90 51.41
CA SER A 232 -58.76 8.07 51.17
C SER A 232 -57.83 8.69 50.13
N LYS A 233 -58.38 9.22 49.04
CA LYS A 233 -57.61 9.90 47.99
C LYS A 233 -56.97 11.19 48.48
N ILE A 234 -57.70 11.99 49.28
CA ILE A 234 -57.17 13.21 49.90
C ILE A 234 -56.04 12.90 50.88
N ASP A 235 -56.19 11.87 51.71
CA ASP A 235 -55.18 11.50 52.69
C ASP A 235 -53.92 10.94 52.01
N GLY A 236 -54.06 10.20 50.90
CA GLY A 236 -52.93 9.81 50.05
C GLY A 236 -52.14 11.02 49.53
N TYR A 237 -52.83 12.07 49.04
CA TYR A 237 -52.15 13.31 48.61
C TYR A 237 -51.46 14.04 49.77
N LYS A 238 -52.09 14.10 50.96
CA LYS A 238 -51.47 14.71 52.14
C LYS A 238 -50.21 13.96 52.58
N GLN A 239 -50.24 12.62 52.58
CA GLN A 239 -49.07 11.81 52.88
C GLN A 239 -47.93 12.10 51.90
N GLY A 240 -48.23 12.23 50.60
CA GLY A 240 -47.26 12.64 49.59
C GLY A 240 -46.65 14.02 49.87
N ILE A 241 -47.45 15.00 50.29
CA ILE A 241 -46.98 16.34 50.68
C ILE A 241 -46.05 16.27 51.90
N ILE A 242 -46.42 15.51 52.93
CA ILE A 242 -45.59 15.32 54.13
C ILE A 242 -44.24 14.71 53.77
N HIS A 243 -44.24 13.67 52.93
CA HIS A 243 -43.03 13.02 52.45
C HIS A 243 -42.12 13.99 51.68
N CYS A 244 -42.68 14.74 50.71
CA CYS A 244 -41.94 15.73 49.95
C CYS A 244 -41.36 16.86 50.83
N ASN A 245 -42.10 17.31 51.84
CA ASN A 245 -41.61 18.31 52.79
C ASN A 245 -40.41 17.81 53.60
N GLY A 246 -40.39 16.53 53.97
CA GLY A 246 -39.24 15.88 54.60
C GLY A 246 -38.01 15.93 53.67
N ILE A 247 -38.16 15.45 52.44
CA ILE A 247 -37.08 15.45 51.43
C ILE A 247 -36.54 16.87 51.19
N ILE A 248 -37.43 17.86 51.02
CA ILE A 248 -37.02 19.26 50.80
C ILE A 248 -36.22 19.78 51.99
N LYS A 249 -36.62 19.45 53.22
CA LYS A 249 -35.92 19.90 54.42
C LYS A 249 -34.50 19.33 54.47
N ASP A 250 -34.36 18.03 54.28
CA ASP A 250 -33.08 17.33 54.38
C ASP A 250 -32.13 17.79 53.26
N ASN A 251 -32.60 17.82 52.01
CA ASN A 251 -31.82 18.29 50.87
C ASN A 251 -31.42 19.76 50.97
N LYS A 252 -32.22 20.63 51.60
CA LYS A 252 -31.83 22.04 51.82
C LYS A 252 -30.67 22.17 52.80
N VAL A 253 -30.57 21.28 53.79
CA VAL A 253 -29.44 21.24 54.72
C VAL A 253 -28.18 20.82 53.96
N GLU A 254 -28.26 19.72 53.21
CA GLU A 254 -27.15 19.23 52.39
C GLU A 254 -26.69 20.26 51.35
N TYR A 255 -27.63 20.91 50.65
CA TYR A 255 -27.33 21.99 49.71
C TYR A 255 -26.52 23.11 50.37
N LYS A 256 -26.88 23.49 51.60
CA LYS A 256 -26.19 24.53 52.35
C LYS A 256 -24.81 24.08 52.80
N GLU A 257 -24.64 22.81 53.17
CA GLU A 257 -23.35 22.25 53.55
C GLU A 257 -22.36 22.27 52.39
N ILE A 258 -22.81 21.91 51.19
CA ILE A 258 -21.98 21.85 49.98
C ILE A 258 -21.70 23.25 49.41
N THR A 259 -22.75 24.06 49.20
CA THR A 259 -22.63 25.35 48.50
C THR A 259 -22.30 26.53 49.41
N LYS A 260 -22.38 26.34 50.74
CA LYS A 260 -22.33 27.39 51.77
C LYS A 260 -23.42 28.46 51.62
N LYS A 261 -24.47 28.21 50.84
CA LYS A 261 -25.59 29.13 50.57
C LYS A 261 -26.92 28.46 50.90
N ASN A 262 -27.91 29.25 51.31
CA ASN A 262 -29.27 28.73 51.44
C ASN A 262 -29.86 28.51 50.05
N PHE A 263 -30.62 27.42 49.88
CA PHE A 263 -31.33 27.12 48.65
C PHE A 263 -32.34 28.21 48.30
N ASN A 264 -32.36 28.67 47.04
CA ASN A 264 -33.38 29.57 46.53
C ASN A 264 -34.29 28.84 45.55
N THR A 265 -35.61 29.01 45.68
CA THR A 265 -36.57 28.44 44.73
C THR A 265 -36.38 28.90 43.28
N SER A 266 -35.70 30.04 43.05
CA SER A 266 -35.31 30.46 41.70
C SER A 266 -34.26 29.55 41.07
N ASP A 267 -33.51 28.78 41.86
CA ASP A 267 -32.54 27.79 41.36
C ASP A 267 -33.24 26.66 40.59
N CYS A 268 -34.52 26.39 40.88
CA CYS A 268 -35.33 25.47 40.08
C CYS A 268 -35.50 25.91 38.63
N LYS A 269 -35.35 27.20 38.30
CA LYS A 269 -35.44 27.68 36.92
C LYS A 269 -34.17 27.41 36.11
N LYS A 270 -33.06 27.08 36.78
CA LYS A 270 -31.77 26.81 36.13
C LYS A 270 -31.68 25.38 35.62
N ILE A 271 -32.57 24.49 36.06
CA ILE A 271 -32.61 23.09 35.64
C ILE A 271 -33.77 22.91 34.66
N GLN A 272 -33.51 22.30 33.51
CA GLN A 272 -34.58 21.99 32.56
C GLN A 272 -35.39 20.80 33.08
N TYR A 273 -36.70 20.80 32.81
CA TYR A 273 -37.57 19.68 33.17
C TYR A 273 -37.82 18.79 31.94
N PRO A 274 -37.76 17.46 32.09
CA PRO A 274 -37.48 16.68 33.30
C PRO A 274 -36.03 16.80 33.78
N CYS A 275 -35.83 16.98 35.09
CA CYS A 275 -34.52 17.35 35.63
C CYS A 275 -33.49 16.22 35.64
N GLU A 276 -33.94 14.98 35.53
CA GLU A 276 -33.10 13.78 35.44
C GLU A 276 -32.19 13.85 34.20
N ASP A 277 -32.72 14.25 33.04
CA ASP A 277 -31.96 14.36 31.80
C ASP A 277 -30.87 15.43 31.91
N SER A 278 -31.18 16.60 32.50
CA SER A 278 -30.20 17.67 32.70
C SER A 278 -29.07 17.30 33.66
N VAL A 279 -29.39 16.58 34.74
CA VAL A 279 -28.38 16.12 35.71
C VAL A 279 -27.47 15.07 35.05
N GLU A 280 -28.04 14.20 34.23
CA GLU A 280 -27.29 13.18 33.51
C GLU A 280 -26.39 13.78 32.41
N GLU A 281 -26.89 14.76 31.65
CA GLU A 281 -26.10 15.54 30.69
C GLU A 281 -24.91 16.23 31.36
N LEU A 282 -25.14 16.86 32.52
CA LEU A 282 -24.08 17.48 33.29
C LEU A 282 -23.03 16.45 33.72
N ARG A 283 -23.45 15.26 34.17
CA ARG A 283 -22.53 14.16 34.50
C ARG A 283 -21.65 13.80 33.29
N PHE A 284 -22.25 13.62 32.12
CA PHE A 284 -21.51 13.29 30.91
C PHE A 284 -20.52 14.39 30.51
N LYS A 285 -20.92 15.66 30.64
CA LYS A 285 -20.03 16.79 30.41
C LYS A 285 -18.81 16.76 31.34
N LEU A 286 -19.03 16.58 32.64
CA LEU A 286 -17.96 16.48 33.64
C LEU A 286 -17.03 15.29 33.38
N MET A 287 -17.60 14.13 33.04
CA MET A 287 -16.81 12.96 32.70
C MET A 287 -15.92 13.23 31.47
N LYS A 288 -16.43 13.91 30.44
CA LYS A 288 -15.65 14.26 29.25
C LYS A 288 -14.47 15.16 29.59
N GLU A 289 -14.67 16.19 30.41
CA GLU A 289 -13.60 17.09 30.85
C GLU A 289 -12.54 16.35 31.69
N LEU A 290 -12.97 15.47 32.59
CA LEU A 290 -12.06 14.67 33.42
C LEU A 290 -11.22 13.67 32.61
N VAL A 291 -11.76 13.09 31.52
CA VAL A 291 -10.99 12.20 30.63
C VAL A 291 -9.86 12.94 29.93
N GLU A 292 -10.10 14.18 29.52
CA GLU A 292 -9.08 14.99 28.87
C GLU A 292 -7.89 15.26 29.79
N ILE A 293 -8.10 15.22 31.11
CA ILE A 293 -7.08 15.39 32.14
C ILE A 293 -6.38 14.05 32.47
N GLU A 294 -7.13 12.95 32.59
CA GLU A 294 -6.61 11.67 33.09
C GLU A 294 -5.73 10.90 32.10
N THR A 295 -5.82 11.19 30.79
CA THR A 295 -4.98 10.51 29.79
C THR A 295 -4.71 11.33 28.54
N ASN A 296 -3.53 11.16 27.97
CA ASN A 296 -3.13 11.71 26.67
C ASN A 296 -3.09 10.64 25.55
N ASP A 297 -3.36 9.37 25.84
CA ASP A 297 -3.35 8.30 24.83
C ASP A 297 -4.65 8.32 23.99
N ASP A 298 -4.52 8.64 22.70
CA ASP A 298 -5.65 8.74 21.76
C ASP A 298 -6.42 7.43 21.59
N THR A 299 -5.76 6.28 21.73
CA THR A 299 -6.42 4.96 21.67
C THR A 299 -7.32 4.76 22.89
N VAL A 300 -6.81 5.11 24.08
CA VAL A 300 -7.58 5.05 25.32
C VAL A 300 -8.74 6.04 25.27
N LYS A 301 -8.52 7.26 24.78
CA LYS A 301 -9.60 8.25 24.55
C LYS A 301 -10.68 7.74 23.59
N ALA A 302 -10.30 7.07 22.50
CA ALA A 302 -11.25 6.49 21.56
C ALA A 302 -12.08 5.37 22.21
N LEU A 303 -11.44 4.46 22.96
CA LEU A 303 -12.13 3.40 23.71
C LEU A 303 -13.12 3.97 24.75
N LEU A 304 -12.69 5.01 25.46
CA LEU A 304 -13.51 5.71 26.44
C LEU A 304 -14.73 6.37 25.79
N LYS A 305 -14.56 7.07 24.64
CA LYS A 305 -15.67 7.63 23.85
C LYS A 305 -16.71 6.56 23.53
N THR A 306 -16.31 5.40 23.01
CA THR A 306 -17.25 4.31 22.73
C THR A 306 -18.03 3.87 23.97
N LYS A 307 -17.36 3.76 25.13
CA LYS A 307 -18.04 3.44 26.40
C LYS A 307 -19.02 4.52 26.86
N TYR A 308 -18.67 5.82 26.71
CA TYR A 308 -19.59 6.93 27.03
C TYR A 308 -20.86 6.90 26.20
N PHE A 309 -20.75 6.67 24.89
CA PHE A 309 -21.92 6.60 24.00
C PHE A 309 -22.75 5.34 24.23
N GLN A 310 -22.14 4.23 24.67
CA GLN A 310 -22.90 3.05 25.07
C GLN A 310 -23.68 3.23 26.37
N SER A 311 -23.16 4.03 27.32
CA SER A 311 -23.83 4.29 28.60
C SER A 311 -24.82 5.46 28.58
N GLY A 312 -24.69 6.41 27.65
CA GLY A 312 -25.57 7.60 27.55
C GLY A 312 -26.45 7.69 26.29
N GLY A 313 -26.29 6.80 25.31
CA GLY A 313 -26.82 6.95 23.95
C GLY A 313 -28.31 6.71 23.72
N LYS A 314 -29.18 6.92 24.73
CA LYS A 314 -30.63 6.96 24.49
C LYS A 314 -31.28 8.34 24.65
N HIS A 315 -30.57 9.35 25.16
CA HIS A 315 -31.21 10.64 25.47
C HIS A 315 -30.53 11.89 24.90
N ILE A 316 -29.41 11.78 24.19
CA ILE A 316 -28.80 12.93 23.51
C ILE A 316 -29.11 12.82 22.03
N GLY A 317 -30.19 13.49 21.63
CA GLY A 317 -30.73 13.49 20.28
C GLY A 317 -29.76 14.01 19.20
N GLU A 318 -29.96 13.47 18.01
CA GLU A 318 -29.60 14.07 16.72
C GLU A 318 -30.23 15.45 16.53
#